data_AF-A0A5B7F9J7-F1
#
_entry.id   AF-A0A5B7F9J7-F1
#
_cell.length_a   1.000
_cell.length_b   1.000
_cell.length_c   1.000
_cell.angle_alpha   90.00
_cell.angle_beta   90.00
_cell.angle_gamma   90.00
#
_symmetry.space_group_name_H-M   'P 1'
#
loop_
_entity.id
_entity.type
_entity.pdbx_description
1 polymer ?
#
loop_
_entity_poly.entity_id
_entity_poly.type
_entity_poly.pdbx_seq_one_letter_code
_entity_poly.pdbx_strand_id
1 'polypeptide(L)'
;MKKPPLQDDRVIYKHTCKIEDCGPQTYIGMTWTTLQRRLTCHLQNGTIKNHYIMAHKTTATRKHLEENTTIIGRERPMPPTIPGFIIHSTRKTSYEPTNTRSTDITHTKKKTNVTCHCSEPATNNTEPTNAPDNRVSQPIRLHQIMATFYLIHSQDI
;
A
#
# COMPACT_ATOMS: atom_id res chain seq x y z
N MET A 1 10.37 -10.16 -26.33
CA MET A 1 10.94 -10.33 -24.97
C MET A 1 9.80 -10.26 -23.96
N LYS A 2 9.66 -11.24 -23.05
CA LYS A 2 8.67 -11.18 -21.97
C LYS A 2 9.16 -10.17 -20.93
N LYS A 3 8.29 -9.25 -20.49
CA LYS A 3 8.63 -8.31 -19.41
C LYS A 3 8.79 -9.09 -18.09
N PRO A 4 9.68 -8.65 -17.18
CA PRO A 4 9.77 -9.26 -15.86
C PRO A 4 8.47 -9.01 -15.07
N PRO A 5 7.99 -9.99 -14.28
CA PRO A 5 6.69 -9.89 -13.60
C PRO A 5 6.52 -8.62 -12.72
N LEU A 6 7.60 -8.13 -12.12
CA LEU A 6 7.58 -6.94 -11.26
C LEU A 6 7.30 -5.63 -12.02
N GLN A 7 7.52 -5.61 -13.34
CA GLN A 7 7.23 -4.48 -14.20
C GLN A 7 5.80 -4.50 -14.76
N ASP A 8 5.00 -5.53 -14.46
CA ASP A 8 3.59 -5.56 -14.85
C ASP A 8 2.81 -4.53 -14.03
N ASP A 9 1.94 -3.79 -14.72
CA ASP A 9 0.95 -2.88 -14.16
C ASP A 9 -0.45 -3.51 -14.15
N ARG A 10 -1.39 -2.90 -13.43
CA ARG A 10 -2.79 -3.37 -13.33
C ARG A 10 -2.90 -4.82 -12.87
N VAL A 11 -2.10 -5.17 -11.87
CA VAL A 11 -2.02 -6.53 -11.34
C VAL A 11 -2.73 -6.65 -10.00
N ILE A 12 -3.33 -7.81 -9.80
CA ILE A 12 -3.78 -8.30 -8.50
C ILE A 12 -2.69 -9.24 -8.00
N TYR A 13 -2.16 -8.94 -6.81
CA TYR A 13 -1.04 -9.67 -6.22
C TYR A 13 -1.38 -10.16 -4.82
N LYS A 14 -0.74 -11.26 -4.43
CA LYS A 14 -0.81 -11.85 -3.10
C LYS A 14 0.59 -11.91 -2.51
N HIS A 15 0.76 -11.30 -1.34
CA HIS A 15 1.94 -11.43 -0.51
C HIS A 15 1.66 -12.42 0.61
N THR A 16 2.56 -13.38 0.85
CA THR A 16 2.43 -14.38 1.92
C THR A 16 3.67 -14.32 2.80
N CYS A 17 3.49 -14.11 4.11
CA CYS A 17 4.62 -14.19 5.04
C CYS A 17 5.07 -15.66 5.15
N LYS A 18 6.37 -15.91 4.99
CA LYS A 18 6.98 -17.25 5.08
C LYS A 18 7.83 -17.44 6.34
N ILE A 19 7.79 -16.51 7.28
CA ILE A 19 8.53 -16.65 8.53
C ILE A 19 7.84 -17.72 9.37
N GLU A 20 8.62 -18.68 9.88
CA GLU A 20 8.14 -19.73 10.79
C GLU A 20 7.47 -19.07 12.01
N ASP A 21 6.41 -19.68 12.54
CA ASP A 21 5.58 -19.14 13.63
C ASP A 21 4.69 -17.92 13.31
N CYS A 22 4.67 -17.44 12.06
CA CYS A 22 3.79 -16.33 11.65
C CYS A 22 2.30 -16.73 11.48
N GLY A 23 2.04 -18.03 11.28
CA GLY A 23 0.76 -18.50 10.76
C GLY A 23 0.48 -18.03 9.31
N PRO A 24 -0.66 -18.42 8.70
CA PRO A 24 -0.98 -18.11 7.31
C PRO A 24 -1.41 -16.64 7.12
N GLN A 25 -0.48 -15.70 7.27
CA GLN A 25 -0.73 -14.28 7.02
C GLN A 25 -0.56 -13.94 5.55
N THR A 26 -1.67 -13.58 4.91
CA THR A 26 -1.70 -13.19 3.49
C THR A 26 -2.25 -11.78 3.30
N TYR A 27 -1.61 -11.03 2.41
CA TYR A 27 -2.05 -9.72 1.97
C TYR A 27 -2.40 -9.79 0.49
N ILE A 28 -3.63 -9.45 0.13
CA ILE A 28 -4.05 -9.35 -1.27
C ILE A 28 -4.25 -7.88 -1.60
N GLY A 29 -3.59 -7.44 -2.67
CA GLY A 29 -3.67 -6.06 -3.14
C GLY A 29 -3.84 -5.99 -4.65
N MET A 30 -4.36 -4.86 -5.09
CA MET A 30 -4.41 -4.48 -6.49
C MET A 30 -3.59 -3.21 -6.69
N THR A 31 -2.96 -3.08 -7.85
CA THR A 31 -2.26 -1.85 -8.21
C THR A 31 -2.46 -1.50 -9.68
N TRP A 32 -2.70 -0.22 -9.95
CA TRP A 32 -2.75 0.34 -11.29
C TRP A 32 -1.37 0.70 -11.84
N THR A 33 -0.37 0.83 -10.95
CA THR A 33 1.03 1.08 -11.32
C THR A 33 1.80 -0.23 -11.35
N THR A 34 3.11 -0.17 -11.63
CA THR A 34 3.94 -1.37 -11.62
C THR A 34 3.98 -1.99 -10.22
N LEU A 35 4.00 -3.33 -10.17
CA LEU A 35 4.11 -4.05 -8.91
C LEU A 35 5.35 -3.61 -8.10
N GLN A 36 6.48 -3.39 -8.76
CA GLN A 36 7.71 -2.89 -8.13
C GLN A 36 7.50 -1.56 -7.39
N ARG A 37 6.76 -0.62 -8.00
CA ARG A 37 6.45 0.67 -7.36
C ARG A 37 5.57 0.44 -6.13
N ARG A 38 4.55 -0.42 -6.24
CA ARG A 38 3.66 -0.74 -5.13
C ARG A 38 4.38 -1.41 -3.96
N LEU A 39 5.28 -2.37 -4.22
CA LEU A 39 6.11 -3.01 -3.19
C LEU A 39 7.04 -2.01 -2.51
N THR A 40 7.60 -1.05 -3.25
CA THR A 40 8.41 0.03 -2.67
C THR A 40 7.60 0.91 -1.72
N CYS A 41 6.35 1.25 -2.07
CA CYS A 41 5.47 1.97 -1.17
C CYS A 41 5.17 1.16 0.11
N HIS A 42 4.97 -0.16 -0.04
CA HIS A 42 4.77 -1.04 1.11
C HIS A 42 5.97 -1.08 2.06
N LEU A 43 7.18 -1.02 1.51
CA LEU A 43 8.43 -0.98 2.27
C LEU A 43 8.62 0.34 3.02
N GLN A 44 8.11 1.45 2.47
CA GLN A 44 8.23 2.77 3.11
C GLN A 44 7.28 2.88 4.30
N ASN A 45 5.96 2.83 4.05
CA ASN A 45 4.91 3.10 5.05
C ASN A 45 3.70 2.15 4.88
N GLY A 46 3.93 0.89 4.49
CA GLY A 46 2.86 -0.08 4.20
C GLY A 46 2.46 -0.97 5.37
N THR A 47 1.28 -1.57 5.25
CA THR A 47 0.80 -2.61 6.17
C THR A 47 1.71 -3.82 6.22
N ILE A 48 2.32 -4.19 5.09
CA ILE A 48 3.29 -5.30 5.02
C ILE A 48 4.48 -4.99 5.93
N LYS A 49 5.08 -3.80 5.83
CA LYS A 49 6.21 -3.40 6.71
C LYS A 49 5.83 -3.47 8.17
N ASN A 50 4.67 -2.92 8.54
CA ASN A 50 4.21 -2.91 9.93
C ASN A 50 4.02 -4.33 10.46
N HIS A 51 3.51 -5.26 9.64
CA HIS A 51 3.42 -6.66 10.00
C HIS A 51 4.78 -7.26 10.35
N TYR A 52 5.82 -7.08 9.53
CA TYR A 52 7.16 -7.59 9.85
C TYR A 52 7.75 -7.00 11.14
N ILE A 53 7.54 -5.71 11.38
CA ILE A 53 8.04 -5.06 12.60
C ILE A 53 7.30 -5.58 13.83
N MET A 54 5.98 -5.70 13.77
CA MET A 54 5.16 -6.06 14.93
C MET A 54 5.19 -7.56 15.23
N ALA A 55 5.05 -8.41 14.21
CA ALA A 55 5.00 -9.86 14.39
C ALA A 55 6.40 -10.47 14.52
N HIS A 56 7.35 -10.01 13.70
CA HIS A 56 8.66 -10.66 13.57
C HIS A 56 9.79 -9.87 14.20
N LYS A 57 9.53 -8.64 14.67
CA LYS A 57 10.56 -7.70 15.14
C LYS A 57 11.70 -7.51 14.12
N THR A 58 11.39 -7.69 12.83
CA THR A 58 12.35 -7.57 11.73
C THR A 58 11.94 -6.50 10.75
N THR A 59 12.92 -5.95 10.05
CA THR A 59 12.68 -4.99 8.97
C THR A 59 12.53 -5.74 7.66
N ALA A 60 11.37 -5.60 7.02
CA ALA A 60 11.17 -6.18 5.70
C ALA A 60 12.16 -5.57 4.69
N THR A 61 12.70 -6.39 3.78
CA THR A 61 13.59 -5.92 2.69
C THR A 61 12.87 -6.02 1.35
N ARG A 62 13.31 -5.23 0.34
CA ARG A 62 12.71 -5.30 -1.01
C ARG A 62 12.74 -6.71 -1.58
N LYS A 63 13.88 -7.40 -1.49
CA LYS A 63 14.06 -8.77 -1.96
C LYS A 63 13.05 -9.73 -1.31
N HIS A 64 12.85 -9.59 0.01
CA HIS A 64 11.88 -10.40 0.73
C HIS A 64 10.45 -10.18 0.25
N LEU A 65 10.06 -8.93 -0.02
CA LEU A 65 8.74 -8.62 -0.59
C LEU A 65 8.57 -9.25 -1.98
N GLU A 66 9.61 -9.20 -2.83
CA GLU A 66 9.57 -9.75 -4.18
C GLU A 66 9.43 -11.29 -4.18
N GLU A 67 10.22 -11.98 -3.36
CA GLU A 67 10.21 -13.45 -3.24
C GLU A 67 8.92 -14.01 -2.62
N ASN A 68 8.24 -13.19 -1.84
CA ASN A 68 7.01 -13.57 -1.14
C ASN A 68 5.75 -13.01 -1.78
N THR A 69 5.87 -12.34 -2.94
CA THR A 69 4.72 -11.81 -3.68
C THR A 69 4.52 -12.57 -4.98
N THR A 70 3.27 -12.96 -5.23
CA THR A 70 2.85 -13.66 -6.45
C THR A 70 1.74 -12.87 -7.13
N ILE A 71 1.77 -12.78 -8.46
CA ILE A 71 0.67 -12.20 -9.25
C ILE A 71 -0.39 -13.28 -9.39
N ILE A 72 -1.60 -12.99 -8.90
CA ILE A 72 -2.74 -13.91 -8.97
C ILE A 72 -3.74 -13.52 -10.05
N GLY A 73 -3.68 -12.29 -10.55
CA GLY A 73 -4.55 -11.83 -11.61
C GLY A 73 -4.01 -10.59 -12.32
N ARG A 74 -4.47 -10.36 -13.54
CA ARG A 74 -4.22 -9.14 -14.30
C ARG A 74 -5.57 -8.54 -14.65
N GLU A 75 -5.75 -7.27 -14.34
CA GLU A 75 -6.92 -6.55 -14.79
C GLU A 75 -6.75 -6.25 -16.28
N ARG A 76 -7.71 -6.73 -17.07
CA ARG A 76 -7.77 -6.35 -18.47
C ARG A 76 -8.27 -4.92 -18.55
N PRO A 77 -7.65 -4.06 -19.38
CA PRO A 77 -8.27 -2.79 -19.73
C PRO A 77 -9.69 -3.11 -20.21
N MET A 78 -10.70 -2.52 -19.57
CA MET A 78 -12.02 -2.55 -20.18
C MET A 78 -11.87 -1.91 -21.57
N PRO A 79 -12.38 -2.54 -22.63
CA PRO A 79 -12.42 -1.89 -23.92
C PRO A 79 -13.14 -0.55 -23.76
N PRO A 80 -12.69 0.52 -24.45
CA PRO A 80 -13.37 1.81 -24.37
C PRO A 80 -14.84 1.58 -24.65
N THR A 81 -15.69 1.95 -23.69
CA THR A 81 -17.13 1.81 -23.81
C THR A 81 -17.54 2.51 -25.10
N ILE A 82 -18.14 1.77 -26.03
CA ILE A 82 -18.67 2.36 -27.26
C ILE A 82 -19.61 3.50 -26.82
N PRO A 83 -19.39 4.75 -27.26
CA PRO A 83 -20.22 5.87 -26.86
C PRO A 83 -21.67 5.58 -27.26
N GLY A 84 -22.53 5.35 -26.26
CA GLY A 84 -23.94 4.97 -26.46
C GLY A 84 -24.45 3.85 -25.54
N PHE A 85 -23.56 3.06 -24.91
CA PHE A 85 -23.98 2.00 -23.98
C PHE A 85 -23.92 2.50 -22.53
N ILE A 86 -24.94 3.26 -22.10
CA ILE A 86 -25.11 3.62 -20.68
C ILE A 86 -25.56 2.37 -19.93
N ILE A 87 -24.61 1.63 -19.34
CA ILE A 87 -24.93 0.60 -18.36
C ILE A 87 -25.38 1.36 -17.10
N HIS A 88 -26.69 1.47 -16.91
CA HIS A 88 -27.29 1.87 -15.63
C HIS A 88 -26.97 0.79 -14.59
N SER A 89 -25.78 0.85 -13.99
CA SER A 89 -25.46 0.03 -12.83
C SER A 89 -26.25 0.58 -11.64
N THR A 90 -27.46 0.07 -11.44
CA THR A 90 -28.18 0.27 -10.18
C THR A 90 -27.43 -0.51 -9.11
N ARG A 91 -26.47 0.15 -8.45
CA ARG A 91 -25.91 -0.38 -7.19
C ARG A 91 -27.06 -0.43 -6.18
N LYS A 92 -27.68 -1.59 -6.03
CA LYS A 92 -28.51 -1.90 -4.86
C LYS A 92 -27.55 -2.08 -3.68
N THR A 93 -27.13 -0.98 -3.05
CA THR A 93 -26.53 -1.05 -1.71
C THR A 93 -27.66 -1.22 -0.72
N SER A 94 -28.16 -2.44 -0.59
CA SER A 94 -29.02 -2.84 0.53
C SER A 94 -28.13 -2.99 1.76
N TYR A 95 -27.76 -1.86 2.36
CA TYR A 95 -27.28 -1.83 3.73
C TYR A 95 -28.50 -1.56 4.61
N GLU A 96 -28.93 -2.58 5.34
CA GLU A 96 -29.82 -2.42 6.48
C GLU A 96 -28.96 -1.99 7.69
N PRO A 97 -29.04 -0.74 8.17
CA PRO A 97 -28.41 -0.35 9.42
C PRO A 97 -29.11 -1.05 10.59
N THR A 98 -28.53 -2.13 11.11
CA THR A 98 -28.95 -2.67 12.42
C THR A 98 -28.56 -1.66 13.50
N ASN A 99 -29.51 -0.80 13.84
CA ASN A 99 -29.39 0.24 14.85
C ASN A 99 -29.35 -0.42 16.25
N THR A 100 -28.15 -0.83 16.68
CA THR A 100 -27.94 -1.32 18.06
C THR A 100 -27.66 -0.10 18.93
N ARG A 101 -28.68 0.27 19.71
CA ARG A 101 -28.70 1.29 20.76
C ARG A 101 -27.47 1.19 21.65
N SER A 102 -26.49 2.08 21.41
CA SER A 102 -25.31 2.26 22.26
C SER A 102 -25.72 3.04 23.51
N THR A 103 -25.54 2.44 24.68
CA THR A 103 -25.59 3.14 25.97
C THR A 103 -24.39 4.09 26.10
N ASP A 104 -24.68 5.28 26.63
CA ASP A 104 -23.74 6.35 26.93
C ASP A 104 -22.51 5.86 27.70
N ILE A 105 -21.34 6.02 27.10
CA ILE A 105 -20.07 6.05 27.82
C ILE A 105 -19.47 7.44 27.60
N THR A 106 -19.54 8.26 28.64
CA THR A 106 -18.86 9.55 28.73
C THR A 106 -17.35 9.34 28.64
N HIS A 107 -16.78 9.57 27.45
CA HIS A 107 -15.33 9.67 27.28
C HIS A 107 -14.89 11.14 27.33
N THR A 108 -14.10 11.44 28.35
CA THR A 108 -13.31 12.67 28.49
C THR A 108 -12.32 12.79 27.33
N LYS A 109 -12.48 13.84 26.52
CA LYS A 109 -11.56 14.20 25.42
C LYS A 109 -10.17 14.57 25.98
N LYS A 110 -9.20 13.65 25.90
CA LYS A 110 -7.77 14.03 25.80
C LYS A 110 -7.43 14.20 24.31
N LYS A 111 -7.42 15.44 23.87
CA LYS A 111 -6.98 15.86 22.54
C LYS A 111 -5.45 15.80 22.51
N THR A 112 -4.89 14.67 22.12
CA THR A 112 -3.47 14.59 21.76
C THR A 112 -3.36 14.76 20.25
N ASN A 113 -3.02 15.97 19.81
CA ASN A 113 -2.56 16.23 18.45
C ASN A 113 -1.25 15.47 18.25
N VAL A 114 -1.29 14.33 17.57
CA VAL A 114 -0.08 13.74 17.00
C VAL A 114 0.17 14.46 15.68
N THR A 115 0.88 15.58 15.78
CA THR A 115 1.51 16.24 14.63
C THR A 115 2.70 15.40 14.21
N CYS A 116 2.57 14.65 13.11
CA CYS A 116 3.72 14.00 12.48
C CYS A 116 4.59 15.08 11.81
N HIS A 117 5.58 15.58 12.55
CA HIS A 117 6.69 16.32 11.96
C HIS A 117 7.57 15.32 11.19
N CYS A 118 7.56 15.40 9.86
CA CYS A 118 8.68 14.91 9.06
C CYS A 118 9.86 15.83 9.36
N SER A 119 10.73 15.43 10.29
CA SER A 119 12.02 16.09 10.46
C SER A 119 12.86 15.84 9.22
N GLU A 120 13.25 16.93 8.56
CA GLU A 120 14.30 16.92 7.55
C GLU A 120 15.61 16.44 8.22
N PRO A 121 16.38 15.54 7.58
CA PRO A 121 17.68 15.15 8.10
C PRO A 121 18.64 16.34 7.99
N ALA A 122 19.21 16.76 9.12
CA ALA A 122 20.31 17.69 9.16
C ALA A 122 21.52 17.09 8.40
N THR A 123 21.85 17.69 7.28
CA THR A 123 23.10 17.45 6.55
C THR A 123 24.23 18.15 7.30
N ASN A 124 25.08 17.38 7.98
CA ASN A 124 26.31 17.88 8.53
C ASN A 124 27.34 17.92 7.39
N ASN A 125 27.54 19.10 6.83
CA ASN A 125 28.60 19.36 5.87
C ASN A 125 29.95 19.34 6.59
N THR A 126 30.85 18.47 6.15
CA THR A 126 32.30 18.70 6.23
C THR A 126 32.79 18.75 4.80
N GLU A 127 33.15 19.95 4.37
CA GLU A 127 33.86 20.25 3.12
C GLU A 127 35.23 19.54 3.12
N PRO A 128 35.73 19.08 1.96
CA PRO A 128 36.51 20.01 1.16
C PRO A 128 36.27 19.93 -0.37
N THR A 129 36.18 21.11 -0.98
CA THR A 129 36.99 21.53 -2.13
C THR A 129 36.93 20.69 -3.44
N ASN A 130 36.17 21.25 -4.38
CA ASN A 130 36.40 21.39 -5.84
C ASN A 130 35.44 20.71 -6.83
N ALA A 131 35.08 21.54 -7.83
CA ALA A 131 34.53 21.30 -9.17
C ALA A 131 32.99 21.42 -9.36
N PRO A 132 32.52 22.24 -10.34
CA PRO A 132 31.11 22.40 -10.62
C PRO A 132 30.62 21.37 -11.65
N ASP A 133 29.54 20.67 -11.35
CA ASP A 133 28.76 19.96 -12.38
C ASP A 133 27.28 20.34 -12.31
N ASN A 134 26.78 20.74 -13.46
CA ASN A 134 25.52 21.40 -13.71
C ASN A 134 24.46 20.33 -14.02
N ARG A 135 23.58 19.96 -13.08
CA ARG A 135 22.34 19.23 -13.44
C ARG A 135 21.12 19.68 -12.65
N VAL A 136 20.22 20.29 -13.42
CA VAL A 136 18.83 20.63 -13.13
C VAL A 136 18.09 19.42 -12.55
N SER A 137 17.49 19.58 -11.36
CA SER A 137 16.60 18.59 -10.75
C SER A 137 15.19 19.19 -10.67
N GLN A 138 14.22 18.60 -11.38
CA GLN A 138 12.82 18.99 -11.30
C GLN A 138 12.07 18.22 -10.21
N PRO A 139 11.10 18.84 -9.52
CA PRO A 139 10.32 18.19 -8.47
C PRO A 139 9.25 17.25 -9.02
N ILE A 140 9.26 16.01 -8.55
CA ILE A 140 8.23 14.99 -8.83
C ILE A 140 6.96 15.36 -8.04
N ARG A 141 5.89 15.74 -8.74
CA ARG A 141 4.56 15.93 -8.13
C ARG A 141 3.97 14.58 -7.73
N LEU A 142 3.89 14.35 -6.42
CA LEU A 142 3.27 13.17 -5.84
C LEU A 142 1.76 13.43 -5.65
N HIS A 143 0.93 13.01 -6.61
CA HIS A 143 -0.52 12.96 -6.40
C HIS A 143 -0.86 11.82 -5.42
N GLN A 144 -1.56 12.16 -4.35
CA GLN A 144 -2.10 11.24 -3.35
C GLN A 144 -3.09 10.27 -4.00
N ILE A 145 -2.77 8.97 -3.96
CA ILE A 145 -3.71 7.88 -4.26
C ILE A 145 -4.23 7.37 -2.92
N MET A 146 -5.47 7.70 -2.58
CA MET A 146 -6.18 7.08 -1.46
C MET A 146 -6.56 5.64 -1.86
N ALA A 147 -5.77 4.67 -1.42
CA ALA A 147 -6.13 3.27 -1.52
C ALA A 147 -6.95 2.88 -0.29
N THR A 148 -8.20 2.47 -0.49
CA THR A 148 -9.02 1.83 0.55
C THR A 148 -8.48 0.41 0.77
N PHE A 149 -8.18 0.04 2.02
CA PHE A 149 -7.56 -1.25 2.39
C PHE A 149 -8.57 -2.13 3.14
N TYR A 150 -8.62 -3.42 2.81
CA TYR A 150 -9.27 -4.45 3.62
C TYR A 150 -8.19 -5.45 4.07
N LEU A 151 -7.96 -5.58 5.37
CA LEU A 151 -7.21 -6.70 5.96
C LEU A 151 -8.23 -7.78 6.30
N ILE A 152 -8.19 -8.92 5.60
CA ILE A 152 -8.99 -10.09 5.96
C ILE A 152 -8.17 -10.90 6.95
N HIS A 153 -8.54 -10.87 8.23
CA HIS A 153 -8.06 -11.85 9.20
C HIS A 153 -8.88 -13.12 8.97
N SER A 154 -8.25 -14.17 8.45
CA SER A 154 -8.82 -15.51 8.54
C SER A 154 -8.50 -16.06 9.92
N GLN A 155 -9.51 -16.19 10.77
CA GLN A 155 -9.43 -17.04 11.96
C GLN A 155 -9.82 -18.44 11.50
N ASP A 156 -8.92 -19.39 11.71
CA ASP A 156 -9.06 -20.78 11.30
C ASP A 156 -10.32 -21.43 11.91
N ILE A 157 -11.02 -22.22 11.09
CA ILE A 157 -12.06 -23.20 11.45
C ILE A 157 -11.39 -24.57 11.58
#